data_AF-A0A348VVU0-F1
#
_entry.id   AF-A0A348VVU0-F1
#
_cell.length_a   1.000
_cell.length_b   1.000
_cell.length_c   1.000
_cell.angle_alpha   90.00
_cell.angle_beta   90.00
_cell.angle_gamma   90.00
#
_symmetry.space_group_name_H-M   'P 1'
#
loop_
_entity.id
_entity.type
_entity.pdbx_description
1 polymer ?
#
loop_
_entity_poly.entity_id
_entity_poly.type
_entity_poly.pdbx_seq_one_letter_code
_entity_poly.pdbx_strand_id
1 'polypeptide(L)'
;MKKISHEIVMLVAVLAWCPVFFEAQPAFSRGDLDLPAQAAPEEYGDVLISRRTETSRTVPVIFSHWVHRTGYTCRVCHVELEFFMVANGTPIVCSGGSMGGKYCETCHDGTTAFGPSEQGKESCDRCHNATAKPNRKKFSALQRKLPSSEYGNEIDWVKALKKGAIDPQSSIDGSRQVIRIDKTLRLRAEMSGISESVFPHGIHEAWLDCSNCHPELFTIKKKSTQNFSMDRIVRGEFCGVCHLKIAFPLNDCRKCHPAMRR
;
A
#
# COMPACT_ATOMS: atom_id res chain seq x y z
N MET A 1 -91.28 38.31 -9.61
CA MET A 1 -91.38 36.85 -9.83
C MET A 1 -89.98 36.30 -10.03
N LYS A 2 -89.56 35.31 -9.21
CA LYS A 2 -88.47 34.30 -9.36
C LYS A 2 -87.25 34.71 -10.23
N LYS A 3 -85.98 34.65 -9.79
CA LYS A 3 -85.31 33.61 -9.01
C LYS A 3 -83.89 34.11 -8.65
N ILE A 4 -83.44 33.75 -7.46
CA ILE A 4 -82.03 33.66 -7.09
C ILE A 4 -81.54 32.28 -7.55
N SER A 5 -80.37 32.21 -8.19
CA SER A 5 -79.57 30.99 -8.26
C SER A 5 -78.09 31.34 -8.27
N HIS A 6 -77.41 30.86 -7.23
CA HIS A 6 -75.96 30.78 -7.07
C HIS A 6 -75.38 29.71 -8.00
N GLU A 7 -74.27 30.01 -8.69
CA GLU A 7 -73.15 29.11 -8.98
C GLU A 7 -71.89 30.00 -9.10
N ILE A 8 -70.92 29.98 -8.17
CA ILE A 8 -69.87 28.97 -7.91
C ILE A 8 -68.68 29.12 -8.90
N VAL A 9 -67.60 29.66 -8.32
CA VAL A 9 -66.17 29.38 -8.61
C VAL A 9 -65.56 29.97 -9.89
N MET A 10 -64.86 31.11 -9.73
CA MET A 10 -63.73 31.52 -10.56
C MET A 10 -62.46 31.44 -9.71
N LEU A 11 -61.81 30.27 -9.74
CA LEU A 11 -60.46 30.08 -9.23
C LEU A 11 -59.60 29.58 -10.40
N VAL A 12 -59.03 30.51 -11.17
CA VAL A 12 -57.97 30.20 -12.14
C VAL A 12 -56.66 30.65 -11.53
N ALA A 13 -56.05 29.76 -10.76
CA ALA A 13 -54.65 29.87 -10.38
C ALA A 13 -53.81 29.55 -11.63
N VAL A 14 -53.19 30.58 -12.20
CA VAL A 14 -52.15 30.42 -13.23
C VAL A 14 -50.93 29.83 -12.54
N LEU A 15 -50.85 28.49 -12.48
CA LEU A 15 -49.63 27.79 -12.11
C LEU A 15 -48.67 27.91 -13.29
N ALA A 16 -47.74 28.86 -13.18
CA ALA A 16 -46.56 28.95 -14.02
C ALA A 16 -45.75 27.66 -13.84
N TRP A 17 -45.92 26.72 -14.77
CA TRP A 17 -45.10 25.53 -14.87
C TRP A 17 -43.74 25.96 -15.44
N CYS A 18 -42.85 26.42 -14.55
CA CYS A 18 -41.45 26.59 -14.88
C CYS A 18 -40.83 25.19 -14.86
N PRO A 19 -40.44 24.59 -15.99
CA PRO A 19 -39.68 23.35 -15.95
C PRO A 19 -38.35 23.72 -15.32
N VAL A 20 -38.20 23.41 -14.03
CA VAL A 20 -36.89 23.33 -13.41
C VAL A 20 -36.22 22.17 -14.13
N PHE A 21 -35.50 22.50 -15.21
CA PHE A 21 -34.44 21.65 -15.71
C PHE A 21 -33.46 21.53 -14.55
N PHE A 22 -33.64 20.48 -13.76
CA PHE A 22 -32.60 19.98 -12.88
C PHE A 22 -31.57 19.40 -13.83
N GLU A 23 -30.74 20.28 -14.40
CA GLU A 23 -29.47 19.93 -14.99
C GLU A 23 -28.68 19.28 -13.86
N ALA A 24 -28.83 17.96 -13.74
CA ALA A 24 -27.89 17.13 -13.03
C ALA A 24 -26.57 17.39 -13.73
N GLN A 25 -25.79 18.32 -13.18
CA GLN A 25 -24.42 18.53 -13.62
C GLN A 25 -23.79 17.14 -13.61
N PRO A 26 -23.14 16.71 -14.71
CA PRO A 26 -22.34 15.51 -14.64
C PRO A 26 -21.36 15.77 -13.49
N ALA A 27 -21.44 14.93 -12.45
CA ALA A 27 -20.45 14.91 -11.40
C ALA A 27 -19.13 14.50 -12.07
N PHE A 28 -18.46 15.48 -12.69
CA PHE A 28 -17.04 15.42 -12.95
C PHE A 28 -16.42 15.37 -11.56
N SER A 29 -16.22 14.15 -11.07
CA SER A 29 -15.30 13.90 -9.97
C SER A 29 -13.94 14.41 -10.44
N ARG A 30 -13.65 15.68 -10.13
CA ARG A 30 -12.28 16.07 -9.82
C ARG A 30 -11.81 15.03 -8.81
N GLY A 31 -10.70 14.39 -9.11
CA GLY A 31 -10.11 13.31 -8.32
C GLY A 31 -9.66 13.74 -6.93
N ASP A 32 -10.58 14.22 -6.09
CA ASP A 32 -10.43 14.22 -4.64
C ASP A 32 -10.64 12.78 -4.16
N LEU A 33 -9.64 11.95 -4.44
CA LEU A 33 -9.45 10.73 -3.67
C LEU A 33 -9.08 11.19 -2.26
N ASP A 34 -9.86 10.79 -1.27
CA ASP A 34 -9.53 11.01 0.15
C ASP A 34 -8.34 10.12 0.53
N LEU A 35 -7.14 10.59 0.18
CA LEU A 35 -5.90 9.86 0.40
C LEU A 35 -5.47 10.01 1.86
N PRO A 36 -5.00 8.92 2.50
CA PRO A 36 -4.51 8.99 3.86
C PRO A 36 -3.29 9.92 3.95
N ALA A 37 -3.16 10.61 5.09
CA ALA A 37 -2.00 11.42 5.38
C ALA A 37 -0.71 10.57 5.30
N GLN A 38 0.33 11.12 4.69
CA GLN A 38 1.61 10.44 4.57
C GLN A 38 2.42 10.60 5.86
N ALA A 39 3.02 9.51 6.30
CA ALA A 39 3.99 9.53 7.39
C ALA A 39 5.26 10.32 6.97
N ALA A 40 6.03 10.76 7.96
CA ALA A 40 7.34 11.35 7.70
C ALA A 40 8.24 10.36 6.94
N PRO A 41 9.19 10.82 6.11
CA PRO A 41 9.99 9.94 5.26
C PRO A 41 10.67 8.77 6.01
N GLU A 42 11.17 9.01 7.22
CA GLU A 42 11.81 8.00 8.05
C GLU A 42 10.86 6.94 8.65
N GLU A 43 9.57 7.26 8.72
CA GLU A 43 8.49 6.38 9.20
C GLU A 43 7.69 5.78 8.05
N TYR A 44 7.91 6.27 6.82
CA TYR A 44 7.21 5.79 5.64
C TYR A 44 7.64 4.35 5.33
N GLY A 45 6.68 3.45 5.38
CA GLY A 45 6.90 2.01 5.29
C GLY A 45 6.99 1.30 6.64
N ASP A 46 6.85 1.99 7.77
CA ASP A 46 6.89 1.36 9.08
C ASP A 46 5.55 0.68 9.42
N VAL A 47 5.59 -0.58 9.82
CA VAL A 47 4.41 -1.37 10.20
C VAL A 47 4.43 -1.65 11.69
N LEU A 48 3.36 -1.28 12.38
CA LEU A 48 3.14 -1.61 13.79
C LEU A 48 2.64 -3.05 13.90
N ILE A 49 3.39 -3.88 14.63
CA ILE A 49 3.01 -5.24 14.98
C ILE A 49 2.62 -5.26 16.46
N SER A 50 1.32 -5.35 16.70
CA SER A 50 0.68 -5.23 18.03
C SER A 50 -0.39 -6.30 18.31
N ARG A 51 -0.63 -7.24 17.39
CA ARG A 51 -1.74 -8.23 17.47
C ARG A 51 -1.86 -8.96 18.82
N ARG A 52 -0.74 -9.34 19.44
CA ARG A 52 -0.72 -10.08 20.72
C ARG A 52 -0.29 -9.23 21.91
N THR A 53 0.23 -8.03 21.70
CA THR A 53 0.80 -7.19 22.76
C THR A 53 -0.26 -6.65 23.71
N GLU A 54 -1.50 -6.49 23.23
CA GLU A 54 -2.67 -6.13 24.05
C GLU A 54 -2.93 -7.15 25.16
N THR A 55 -2.59 -8.42 24.92
CA THR A 55 -2.77 -9.51 25.89
C THR A 55 -1.56 -9.75 26.80
N SER A 56 -0.34 -9.35 26.38
CA SER A 56 0.91 -9.68 27.06
C SER A 56 1.59 -8.51 27.78
N ARG A 57 1.07 -7.27 27.66
CA ARG A 57 1.69 -6.03 28.18
C ARG A 57 3.12 -5.75 27.67
N THR A 58 3.49 -6.33 26.53
CA THR A 58 4.79 -6.07 25.89
C THR A 58 4.71 -4.83 25.01
N VAL A 59 5.78 -4.04 24.91
CA VAL A 59 5.83 -2.91 23.97
C VAL A 59 5.68 -3.44 22.53
N PRO A 60 4.80 -2.88 21.68
CA PRO A 60 4.67 -3.32 20.29
C PRO A 60 5.97 -3.16 19.48
N VAL A 61 6.05 -3.88 18.36
CA VAL A 61 7.21 -3.82 17.45
C VAL A 61 6.90 -2.90 16.28
N ILE A 62 7.82 -1.97 15.96
CA ILE A 62 7.82 -1.28 14.67
C ILE A 62 8.75 -2.01 13.72
N PHE A 63 8.18 -2.53 12.64
CA PHE A 63 8.92 -3.14 11.55
C PHE A 63 9.12 -2.13 10.41
N SER A 64 10.36 -1.70 10.21
CA SER A 64 10.70 -0.71 9.18
C SER A 64 11.08 -1.37 7.85
N HIS A 65 10.23 -1.22 6.83
CA HIS A 65 10.51 -1.78 5.51
C HIS A 65 11.77 -1.22 4.87
N TRP A 66 12.09 0.06 5.10
CA TRP A 66 13.23 0.71 4.44
C TRP A 66 14.57 0.10 4.84
N VAL A 67 14.72 -0.48 6.04
CA VAL A 67 15.94 -1.19 6.47
C VAL A 67 16.00 -2.57 5.83
N HIS A 68 14.87 -3.27 5.78
CA HIS A 68 14.85 -4.66 5.31
C HIS A 68 14.95 -4.73 3.79
N ARG A 69 14.31 -3.81 3.08
CA ARG A 69 14.30 -3.79 1.61
C ARG A 69 15.62 -3.37 0.97
N THR A 70 16.60 -2.90 1.75
CA THR A 70 17.97 -2.73 1.25
C THR A 70 18.71 -4.05 1.13
N GLY A 71 18.32 -5.06 1.91
CA GLY A 71 18.98 -6.38 1.95
C GLY A 71 18.13 -7.52 1.38
N TYR A 72 16.81 -7.39 1.37
CA TYR A 72 15.89 -8.46 0.95
C TYR A 72 14.73 -7.93 0.11
N THR A 73 14.32 -8.69 -0.89
CA THR A 73 13.11 -8.38 -1.67
C THR A 73 11.85 -8.68 -0.86
N CYS A 74 10.71 -8.09 -1.25
CA CYS A 74 9.42 -8.32 -0.60
C CYS A 74 9.03 -9.80 -0.61
N ARG A 75 9.45 -10.54 -1.65
CA ARG A 75 9.23 -11.99 -1.76
C ARG A 75 9.74 -12.76 -0.53
N VAL A 76 10.93 -12.43 -0.02
CA VAL A 76 11.53 -13.18 1.08
C VAL A 76 10.60 -13.19 2.29
N CYS A 77 10.11 -12.02 2.68
CA CYS A 77 9.22 -11.92 3.82
C CYS A 77 7.81 -12.46 3.50
N HIS A 78 7.26 -12.13 2.34
CA HIS A 78 5.85 -12.39 2.04
C HIS A 78 5.57 -13.72 1.32
N VAL A 79 6.61 -14.48 0.97
CA VAL A 79 6.49 -15.82 0.36
C VAL A 79 7.25 -16.86 1.17
N GLU A 80 8.54 -16.63 1.47
CA GLU A 80 9.34 -17.63 2.20
C GLU A 80 9.04 -17.63 3.70
N LEU A 81 8.89 -16.45 4.31
CA LEU A 81 8.56 -16.30 5.73
C LEU A 81 7.05 -16.19 6.00
N GLU A 82 6.22 -16.23 4.94
CA GLU A 82 4.76 -16.24 5.02
C GLU A 82 4.15 -15.06 5.81
N PHE A 83 4.82 -13.90 5.82
CA PHE A 83 4.21 -12.68 6.36
C PHE A 83 3.05 -12.24 5.47
N PHE A 84 1.88 -12.01 6.08
CA PHE A 84 0.72 -11.51 5.38
C PHE A 84 0.96 -10.05 4.99
N MET A 85 0.44 -9.64 3.83
CA MET A 85 0.52 -8.25 3.35
C MET A 85 -0.45 -7.29 4.06
N VAL A 86 -1.00 -7.72 5.19
CA VAL A 86 -1.91 -6.94 6.04
C VAL A 86 -1.29 -6.86 7.43
N ALA A 87 -1.16 -5.64 7.95
CA ALA A 87 -0.63 -5.41 9.28
C ALA A 87 -1.43 -6.23 10.32
N ASN A 88 -0.71 -6.84 11.28
CA ASN A 88 -1.30 -7.72 12.29
C ASN A 88 -2.05 -8.96 11.75
N GLY A 89 -1.91 -9.31 10.47
CA GLY A 89 -2.51 -10.52 9.89
C GLY A 89 -1.82 -11.81 10.34
N THR A 90 -0.49 -11.83 10.37
CA THR A 90 0.29 -13.02 10.74
C THR A 90 0.27 -13.24 12.27
N PRO A 91 -0.09 -14.44 12.75
CA PRO A 91 -0.13 -14.76 14.18
C PRO A 91 1.27 -15.09 14.73
N ILE A 92 2.11 -14.07 14.86
CA ILE A 92 3.46 -14.21 15.42
C ILE A 92 3.36 -14.40 16.94
N VAL A 93 4.10 -15.39 17.46
CA VAL A 93 4.24 -15.65 18.90
C VAL A 93 5.71 -15.61 19.23
N CYS A 94 6.08 -14.72 20.16
CA CYS A 94 7.42 -14.63 20.71
C CYS A 94 7.33 -14.93 22.21
N SER A 95 8.12 -15.89 22.69
CA SER A 95 8.24 -16.23 24.12
C SER A 95 9.71 -16.30 24.48
N GLY A 96 10.14 -15.48 25.44
CA GLY A 96 11.55 -15.40 25.86
C GLY A 96 12.51 -15.05 24.73
N GLY A 97 12.06 -14.28 23.73
CA GLY A 97 12.87 -13.90 22.57
C GLY A 97 12.90 -14.93 21.43
N SER A 98 12.26 -16.09 21.56
CA SER A 98 12.18 -17.09 20.50
C SER A 98 10.80 -17.15 19.84
N MET A 99 10.80 -17.41 18.54
CA MET A 99 9.66 -17.65 17.65
C MET A 99 9.74 -19.06 17.03
N GLY A 100 10.58 -19.95 17.59
CA GLY A 100 10.79 -21.30 17.08
C GLY A 100 11.50 -21.35 15.73
N GLY A 101 12.43 -20.41 15.48
CA GLY A 101 13.20 -20.30 14.23
C GLY A 101 12.41 -19.67 13.07
N LYS A 102 11.22 -19.12 13.34
CA LYS A 102 10.34 -18.53 12.32
C LYS A 102 10.35 -17.01 12.38
N TYR A 103 9.83 -16.40 11.30
CA TYR A 103 9.61 -14.96 11.19
C TYR A 103 10.89 -14.16 11.38
N CYS A 104 10.98 -13.34 12.43
CA CYS A 104 12.13 -12.50 12.70
C CYS A 104 13.36 -13.35 13.02
N GLU A 105 13.21 -14.45 13.77
CA GLU A 105 14.33 -15.31 14.23
C GLU A 105 15.05 -16.00 13.09
N THR A 106 14.42 -16.14 11.91
CA THR A 106 15.08 -16.71 10.73
C THR A 106 16.31 -15.90 10.30
N CYS A 107 16.32 -14.58 10.56
CA CYS A 107 17.48 -13.72 10.31
C CYS A 107 18.05 -13.12 11.61
N HIS A 108 17.21 -12.83 12.59
CA HIS A 108 17.62 -12.34 13.92
C HIS A 108 18.02 -13.50 14.83
N ASP A 109 18.99 -14.29 14.36
CA ASP A 109 19.53 -15.51 14.98
C ASP A 109 20.87 -15.27 15.71
N GLY A 110 21.39 -14.03 15.68
CA GLY A 110 22.71 -13.67 16.21
C GLY A 110 23.88 -13.92 15.24
N THR A 111 23.61 -14.48 14.06
CA THR A 111 24.60 -14.76 13.01
C THR A 111 24.34 -13.91 11.77
N THR A 112 23.13 -13.99 11.21
CA THR A 112 22.70 -13.25 10.02
C THR A 112 22.41 -11.79 10.37
N ALA A 113 21.76 -11.57 11.52
CA ALA A 113 21.53 -10.27 12.12
C ALA A 113 21.56 -10.41 13.65
N PHE A 114 21.43 -9.28 14.35
CA PHE A 114 21.38 -9.30 15.82
C PHE A 114 20.26 -10.23 16.32
N GLY A 115 20.57 -11.01 17.35
CA GLY A 115 19.61 -11.93 17.97
C GLY A 115 18.82 -11.30 19.12
N PRO A 116 17.87 -12.04 19.72
CA PRO A 116 17.16 -11.62 20.93
C PRO A 116 18.09 -11.47 22.14
N SER A 117 19.22 -12.17 22.14
CA SER A 117 20.32 -12.04 23.10
C SER A 117 21.65 -11.99 22.36
N GLU A 118 22.49 -11.01 22.69
CA GLU A 118 23.84 -10.86 22.14
C GLU A 118 24.83 -10.78 23.30
N GLN A 119 25.87 -11.62 23.29
CA GLN A 119 26.96 -11.59 24.28
C GLN A 119 26.46 -11.65 25.74
N GLY A 120 25.40 -12.42 26.00
CA GLY A 120 24.80 -12.59 27.33
C GLY A 120 23.90 -11.42 27.77
N LYS A 121 23.56 -10.49 26.88
CA LYS A 121 22.63 -9.38 27.16
C LYS A 121 21.42 -9.45 26.24
N GLU A 122 20.24 -9.33 26.83
CA GLU A 122 18.99 -9.23 26.10
C GLU A 122 18.94 -7.95 25.26
N SER A 123 18.39 -8.06 24.05
CA SER A 123 18.29 -6.98 23.07
C SER A 123 16.83 -6.69 22.67
N CYS A 124 15.89 -6.93 23.59
CA CYS A 124 14.44 -6.82 23.38
C CYS A 124 14.01 -5.47 22.78
N ASP A 125 14.61 -4.36 23.25
CA ASP A 125 14.28 -2.99 22.83
C ASP A 125 14.64 -2.69 21.36
N ARG A 126 15.47 -3.53 20.72
CA ARG A 126 15.80 -3.35 19.30
C ARG A 126 14.59 -3.64 18.41
N CYS A 127 13.72 -4.55 18.86
CA CYS A 127 12.47 -4.90 18.19
C CYS A 127 11.28 -4.22 18.86
N HIS A 128 11.17 -4.31 20.19
CA HIS A 128 10.06 -3.78 20.98
C HIS A 128 10.21 -2.27 21.20
N ASN A 129 10.03 -1.51 20.13
CA ASN A 129 10.48 -0.13 20.00
C ASN A 129 9.34 0.87 19.68
N ALA A 130 8.06 0.49 19.78
CA ALA A 130 6.94 1.37 19.42
C ALA A 130 6.83 2.66 20.25
N THR A 131 7.51 2.73 21.39
CA THR A 131 7.63 3.95 22.21
C THR A 131 8.88 4.77 21.89
N ALA A 132 9.79 4.24 21.09
CA ALA A 132 11.02 4.91 20.69
C ALA A 132 10.78 5.87 19.52
N LYS A 133 11.62 6.91 19.43
CA LYS A 133 11.60 7.82 18.28
C LYS A 133 12.20 7.13 17.05
N PRO A 134 11.69 7.42 15.83
CA PRO A 134 12.26 6.92 14.59
C PRO A 134 13.74 7.28 14.46
N ASN A 135 14.54 6.37 13.88
CA ASN A 135 15.99 6.58 13.73
C ASN A 135 16.31 7.48 12.53
N ARG A 136 16.00 8.77 12.65
CA ARG A 136 16.24 9.82 11.64
C ARG A 136 17.67 9.86 11.13
N LYS A 137 18.65 9.68 12.03
CA LYS A 137 20.07 9.69 11.68
C LYS A 137 20.43 8.54 10.74
N LYS A 138 20.00 7.32 11.06
CA LYS A 138 20.23 6.14 10.22
C LYS A 138 19.50 6.25 8.89
N PHE A 139 18.24 6.71 8.92
CA PHE A 139 17.47 6.93 7.71
C PHE A 139 18.13 7.95 6.77
N SER A 140 18.48 9.14 7.27
CA SER A 140 19.15 10.17 6.47
C SER A 140 20.50 9.70 5.92
N ALA A 141 21.25 8.90 6.68
CA ALA A 141 22.50 8.31 6.21
C ALA A 141 22.31 7.34 5.03
N LEU A 142 21.21 6.59 5.02
CA LEU A 142 20.82 5.74 3.88
C LEU A 142 20.33 6.60 2.71
N GLN A 143 19.42 7.54 2.96
CA GLN A 143 18.81 8.40 1.96
C GLN A 143 19.85 9.15 1.11
N ARG A 144 20.91 9.68 1.73
CA ARG A 144 22.00 10.37 1.02
C ARG A 144 22.79 9.49 0.04
N LYS A 145 22.73 8.16 0.18
CA LYS A 145 23.44 7.21 -0.68
C LYS A 145 22.58 6.70 -1.84
N LEU A 146 21.26 6.92 -1.79
CA LEU A 146 20.32 6.38 -2.75
C LEU A 146 19.71 7.48 -3.63
N PRO A 147 19.21 7.12 -4.82
CA PRO A 147 18.49 8.07 -5.67
C PRO A 147 17.24 8.63 -4.98
N SER A 148 16.98 9.94 -5.13
CA SER A 148 15.84 10.61 -4.51
C SER A 148 14.53 10.44 -5.31
N SER A 149 13.41 10.56 -4.60
CA SER A 149 12.03 10.62 -5.11
C SER A 149 11.31 11.81 -4.44
N GLU A 150 10.30 12.37 -5.11
CA GLU A 150 9.46 13.44 -4.57
C GLU A 150 8.45 12.96 -3.51
N TYR A 151 8.13 11.66 -3.52
CA TYR A 151 7.03 11.09 -2.74
C TYR A 151 7.44 9.90 -1.89
N GLY A 152 6.61 9.58 -0.90
CA GLY A 152 6.78 8.45 0.01
C GLY A 152 7.90 8.70 0.99
N ASN A 153 8.86 7.78 1.05
CA ASN A 153 10.06 7.96 1.86
C ASN A 153 11.18 8.73 1.13
N GLU A 154 10.85 9.44 0.05
CA GLU A 154 11.79 10.26 -0.74
C GLU A 154 12.98 9.48 -1.34
N ILE A 155 12.90 8.15 -1.43
CA ILE A 155 13.89 7.29 -2.08
C ILE A 155 13.26 6.63 -3.30
N ASP A 156 13.93 6.71 -4.45
CA ASP A 156 13.55 5.99 -5.67
C ASP A 156 14.17 4.59 -5.67
N TRP A 157 13.43 3.64 -5.10
CA TRP A 157 13.83 2.24 -4.96
C TRP A 157 14.00 1.51 -6.29
N VAL A 158 13.20 1.85 -7.30
CA VAL A 158 13.32 1.25 -8.63
C VAL A 158 14.63 1.69 -9.28
N LYS A 159 14.96 2.98 -9.17
CA LYS A 159 16.23 3.51 -9.66
C LYS A 159 17.41 3.01 -8.85
N ALA A 160 17.25 2.81 -7.54
CA ALA A 160 18.29 2.22 -6.68
C ALA A 160 18.67 0.82 -7.17
N LEU A 161 17.69 -0.06 -7.42
CA LEU A 161 17.92 -1.39 -8.00
C LEU A 161 18.56 -1.31 -9.38
N LYS A 162 17.98 -0.52 -10.29
CA LYS A 162 18.48 -0.42 -11.68
C LYS A 162 19.92 0.06 -11.78
N LYS A 163 20.36 0.88 -10.83
CA LYS A 163 21.73 1.40 -10.75
C LYS A 163 22.68 0.50 -9.95
N GLY A 164 22.21 -0.60 -9.37
CA GLY A 164 22.99 -1.44 -8.46
C GLY A 164 23.40 -0.72 -7.17
N ALA A 165 22.67 0.33 -6.76
CA ALA A 165 22.94 1.02 -5.50
C ALA A 165 22.52 0.18 -4.28
N ILE A 166 21.66 -0.80 -4.50
CA ILE A 166 21.28 -1.89 -3.58
C ILE A 166 21.20 -3.18 -4.39
N ASP A 167 21.46 -4.31 -3.73
CA ASP A 167 21.36 -5.65 -4.31
C ASP A 167 20.67 -6.58 -3.30
N PRO A 168 19.35 -6.44 -3.13
CA PRO A 168 18.62 -7.22 -2.13
C PRO A 168 18.49 -8.68 -2.57
N GLN A 169 18.73 -9.58 -1.63
CA GLN A 169 18.56 -11.01 -1.83
C GLN A 169 17.09 -11.35 -2.08
N SER A 170 16.87 -12.24 -3.05
CA SER A 170 15.52 -12.68 -3.42
C SER A 170 15.08 -13.99 -2.76
N SER A 171 15.96 -14.61 -1.96
CA SER A 171 15.74 -15.86 -1.23
C SER A 171 16.75 -15.98 -0.09
N ILE A 172 16.35 -16.64 1.01
CA ILE A 172 17.21 -16.85 2.20
C ILE A 172 18.38 -17.78 1.89
N ASP A 173 18.17 -18.83 1.09
CA ASP A 173 19.18 -19.84 0.76
C ASP A 173 19.82 -19.64 -0.63
N GLY A 174 19.40 -18.58 -1.35
CA GLY A 174 19.87 -18.28 -2.70
C GLY A 174 19.29 -19.17 -3.81
N SER A 175 18.30 -20.03 -3.51
CA SER A 175 17.78 -21.04 -4.44
C SER A 175 16.83 -20.51 -5.53
N ARG A 176 16.54 -19.19 -5.57
CA ARG A 176 15.49 -18.67 -6.47
C ARG A 176 15.85 -18.80 -7.94
N GLN A 177 14.98 -19.49 -8.68
CA GLN A 177 14.85 -19.33 -10.12
C GLN A 177 14.02 -18.08 -10.44
N VAL A 178 14.65 -17.08 -11.07
CA VAL A 178 13.98 -15.83 -11.43
C VAL A 178 13.17 -16.03 -12.72
N ILE A 179 11.84 -16.07 -12.60
CA ILE A 179 10.94 -16.15 -13.75
C ILE A 179 10.65 -14.73 -14.24
N ARG A 180 11.31 -14.33 -15.34
CA ARG A 180 11.15 -12.99 -15.93
C ARG A 180 9.91 -12.85 -16.79
N ILE A 181 9.00 -11.97 -16.39
CA ILE A 181 7.79 -11.60 -17.14
C ILE A 181 7.93 -10.15 -17.60
N ASP A 182 8.38 -9.97 -18.84
CA ASP A 182 8.41 -8.66 -19.50
C ASP A 182 7.06 -8.34 -20.17
N LYS A 183 6.00 -8.26 -19.35
CA LYS A 183 4.66 -7.93 -19.81
C LYS A 183 4.15 -6.67 -19.14
N THR A 184 3.91 -5.65 -19.95
CA THR A 184 3.21 -4.44 -19.51
C THR A 184 1.72 -4.55 -19.83
N LEU A 185 0.89 -4.45 -18.81
CA LEU A 185 -0.56 -4.40 -18.95
C LEU A 185 -1.02 -2.94 -19.07
N ARG A 186 -2.02 -2.72 -19.91
CA ARG A 186 -2.79 -1.46 -19.97
C ARG A 186 -4.17 -1.75 -19.43
N LEU A 187 -4.54 -1.04 -18.37
CA LEU A 187 -5.82 -1.19 -17.69
C LEU A 187 -6.67 0.03 -18.06
N ARG A 188 -7.76 -0.23 -18.77
CA ARG A 188 -8.72 0.82 -19.15
C ARG A 188 -9.67 1.06 -17.98
N ALA A 189 -9.80 2.31 -17.57
CA ALA A 189 -10.84 2.70 -16.62
C ALA A 189 -12.22 2.53 -17.26
N GLU A 190 -13.19 2.04 -16.50
CA GLU A 190 -14.59 1.98 -16.94
C GLU A 190 -15.21 3.39 -16.99
N MET A 191 -14.67 4.31 -16.19
CA MET A 191 -15.09 5.70 -16.15
C MET A 191 -14.54 6.49 -17.35
N SER A 192 -15.43 7.17 -18.06
CA SER A 192 -15.08 8.07 -19.17
C SER A 192 -14.22 9.24 -18.71
N GLY A 193 -13.20 9.59 -19.49
CA GLY A 193 -12.38 10.78 -19.26
C GLY A 193 -11.08 10.56 -18.47
N ILE A 194 -10.86 9.37 -17.90
CA ILE A 194 -9.58 9.00 -17.26
C ILE A 194 -8.72 8.22 -18.26
N SER A 195 -7.45 8.60 -18.41
CA SER A 195 -6.52 7.88 -19.28
C SER A 195 -6.22 6.48 -18.74
N GLU A 196 -5.93 5.52 -19.62
CA GLU A 196 -5.55 4.16 -19.22
C GLU A 196 -4.38 4.16 -18.21
N SER A 197 -4.44 3.27 -17.22
CA SER A 197 -3.31 3.01 -16.34
C SER A 197 -2.40 1.91 -16.89
N VAL A 198 -1.14 1.94 -16.49
CA VAL A 198 -0.10 1.02 -16.96
C VAL A 198 0.47 0.24 -15.77
N PHE A 199 0.56 -1.09 -15.92
CA PHE A 199 1.14 -1.99 -14.93
C PHE A 199 2.26 -2.83 -15.57
N PRO A 200 3.54 -2.50 -15.34
CA PRO A 200 4.68 -3.28 -15.83
C PRO A 200 5.00 -4.41 -14.84
N HIS A 201 4.94 -5.69 -15.27
CA HIS A 201 5.34 -6.81 -14.40
C HIS A 201 6.81 -6.73 -14.00
N GLY A 202 7.71 -6.40 -14.94
CA GLY A 202 9.15 -6.45 -14.69
C GLY A 202 9.64 -5.59 -13.51
N ILE A 203 9.00 -4.45 -13.23
CA ILE A 203 9.37 -3.65 -12.03
C ILE A 203 8.83 -4.23 -10.73
N HIS A 204 7.70 -4.93 -10.79
CA HIS A 204 7.09 -5.54 -9.61
C HIS A 204 7.79 -6.87 -9.28
N GLU A 205 8.07 -7.67 -10.29
CA GLU A 205 8.80 -8.94 -10.19
C GLU A 205 10.24 -8.74 -9.66
N ALA A 206 10.85 -7.58 -9.90
CA ALA A 206 12.15 -7.26 -9.30
C ALA A 206 12.12 -7.24 -7.75
N TRP A 207 10.94 -7.08 -7.16
CA TRP A 207 10.72 -7.06 -5.70
C TRP A 207 9.86 -8.22 -5.19
N LEU A 208 9.02 -8.80 -6.04
CA LEU A 208 7.90 -9.66 -5.67
C LEU A 208 7.94 -10.96 -6.48
N ASP A 209 7.14 -11.92 -6.05
CA ASP A 209 6.84 -13.15 -6.77
C ASP A 209 5.42 -13.16 -7.33
N CYS A 210 5.14 -14.10 -8.24
CA CYS A 210 3.79 -14.29 -8.81
C CYS A 210 2.73 -14.48 -7.71
N SER A 211 3.06 -15.25 -6.67
CA SER A 211 2.18 -15.56 -5.54
C SER A 211 1.91 -14.36 -4.63
N ASN A 212 2.73 -13.31 -4.67
CA ASN A 212 2.45 -12.09 -3.92
C ASN A 212 1.24 -11.32 -4.46
N CYS A 213 0.84 -11.56 -5.71
CA CYS A 213 -0.29 -10.89 -6.33
C CYS A 213 -1.40 -11.87 -6.72
N HIS A 214 -1.06 -13.09 -7.11
CA HIS A 214 -1.99 -14.06 -7.66
C HIS A 214 -2.21 -15.25 -6.73
N PRO A 215 -3.46 -15.75 -6.62
CA PRO A 215 -4.69 -15.23 -7.23
C PRO A 215 -5.41 -14.18 -6.36
N GLU A 216 -4.92 -13.91 -5.15
CA GLU A 216 -5.66 -13.19 -4.10
C GLU A 216 -5.98 -11.74 -4.46
N LEU A 217 -4.97 -10.97 -4.91
CA LEU A 217 -5.16 -9.57 -5.28
C LEU A 217 -5.66 -9.44 -6.71
N PHE A 218 -5.09 -10.23 -7.62
CA PHE A 218 -5.42 -10.19 -9.02
C PHE A 218 -5.57 -11.59 -9.58
N THR A 219 -6.50 -11.75 -10.52
CA THR A 219 -6.62 -12.97 -11.30
C THR A 219 -5.61 -12.97 -12.45
N ILE A 220 -5.07 -14.14 -12.81
CA ILE A 220 -4.10 -14.27 -13.93
C ILE A 220 -4.78 -14.05 -15.29
N LYS A 221 -6.09 -14.35 -15.38
CA LYS A 221 -6.87 -14.17 -16.61
C LYS A 221 -7.10 -12.66 -16.85
N LYS A 222 -6.86 -12.22 -18.08
CA LYS A 222 -6.99 -10.80 -18.44
C LYS A 222 -8.44 -10.35 -18.28
N LYS A 223 -8.66 -9.21 -17.60
CA LYS A 223 -9.99 -8.60 -17.35
C LYS A 223 -10.95 -9.47 -16.51
N SER A 224 -10.47 -10.41 -15.70
CA SER A 224 -11.37 -11.17 -14.80
C SER A 224 -11.33 -10.73 -13.34
N THR A 225 -10.47 -9.78 -12.97
CA THR A 225 -10.47 -9.21 -11.63
C THR A 225 -11.69 -8.31 -11.50
N GLN A 226 -12.68 -8.77 -10.74
CA GLN A 226 -13.93 -8.04 -10.53
C GLN A 226 -13.76 -6.94 -9.48
N ASN A 227 -14.63 -5.93 -9.55
CA ASN A 227 -14.72 -4.85 -8.58
C ASN A 227 -13.40 -4.09 -8.39
N PHE A 228 -12.56 -3.96 -9.41
CA PHE A 228 -11.31 -3.19 -9.31
C PHE A 228 -11.59 -1.69 -9.52
N SER A 229 -11.48 -0.89 -8.46
CA SER A 229 -11.78 0.55 -8.48
C SER A 229 -10.76 1.35 -7.66
N MET A 230 -10.63 2.65 -7.96
CA MET A 230 -9.79 3.57 -7.16
C MET A 230 -10.27 3.68 -5.72
N ASP A 231 -11.59 3.63 -5.50
CA ASP A 231 -12.22 3.64 -4.18
C ASP A 231 -11.75 2.46 -3.31
N ARG A 232 -11.70 1.23 -3.86
CA ARG A 232 -11.13 0.07 -3.15
C ARG A 232 -9.61 0.16 -3.01
N ILE A 233 -8.92 0.71 -4.01
CA ILE A 233 -7.48 0.97 -3.92
C ILE A 233 -7.16 1.87 -2.72
N VAL A 234 -7.91 2.97 -2.53
CA VAL A 234 -7.70 3.89 -1.41
C VAL A 234 -8.01 3.24 -0.06
N ARG A 235 -8.91 2.25 -0.02
CA ARG A 235 -9.18 1.41 1.16
C ARG A 235 -8.15 0.31 1.42
N GLY A 236 -7.02 0.29 0.68
CA GLY A 236 -5.94 -0.66 0.90
C GLY A 236 -6.08 -1.98 0.14
N GLU A 237 -6.95 -2.06 -0.85
CA GLU A 237 -7.12 -3.24 -1.68
C GLU A 237 -6.32 -3.11 -2.99
N PHE A 238 -6.06 -4.21 -3.69
CA PHE A 238 -5.34 -4.21 -4.98
C PHE A 238 -3.99 -3.46 -4.91
N CYS A 239 -3.81 -2.42 -5.72
CA CYS A 239 -2.62 -1.57 -5.72
C CYS A 239 -2.38 -0.93 -4.34
N GLY A 240 -3.45 -0.67 -3.58
CA GLY A 240 -3.43 -0.02 -2.28
C GLY A 240 -2.72 -0.82 -1.20
N VAL A 241 -2.64 -2.15 -1.35
CA VAL A 241 -1.89 -3.03 -0.45
C VAL A 241 -0.44 -2.56 -0.31
N CYS A 242 0.14 -2.02 -1.39
CA CYS A 242 1.50 -1.51 -1.39
C CYS A 242 1.57 0.02 -1.54
N HIS A 243 0.82 0.62 -2.47
CA HIS A 243 0.96 2.02 -2.91
C HIS A 243 0.33 3.08 -1.97
N LEU A 244 -0.06 2.72 -0.75
CA LEU A 244 -0.47 3.70 0.25
C LEU A 244 0.66 3.98 1.26
N LYS A 245 1.36 2.93 1.66
CA LYS A 245 2.26 2.96 2.82
C LYS A 245 3.67 2.44 2.55
N ILE A 246 3.85 1.49 1.63
CA ILE A 246 5.13 0.77 1.45
C ILE A 246 5.83 1.17 0.15
N ALA A 247 5.10 1.13 -0.96
CA ALA A 247 5.54 1.60 -2.27
C ALA A 247 5.28 3.12 -2.42
N PHE A 248 5.53 3.72 -3.58
CA PHE A 248 5.22 5.14 -3.75
C PHE A 248 3.71 5.41 -3.54
N PRO A 249 3.34 6.55 -2.93
CA PRO A 249 1.95 6.90 -2.61
C PRO A 249 1.10 7.22 -3.86
N LEU A 250 -0.22 7.17 -3.73
CA LEU A 250 -1.18 7.40 -4.82
C LEU A 250 -1.38 8.88 -5.21
N ASN A 251 -0.69 9.82 -4.58
CA ASN A 251 -0.83 11.25 -4.88
C ASN A 251 -0.07 11.70 -6.15
N ASP A 252 0.59 10.78 -6.85
CA ASP A 252 1.15 11.00 -8.19
C ASP A 252 0.38 10.17 -9.23
N CYS A 253 -0.76 10.70 -9.67
CA CYS A 253 -1.65 10.02 -10.61
C CYS A 253 -0.94 9.59 -11.89
N ARG A 254 0.06 10.36 -12.35
CA ARG A 254 0.77 10.11 -13.62
C ARG A 254 1.68 8.89 -13.57
N LYS A 255 2.12 8.45 -12.39
CA LYS A 255 2.90 7.19 -12.26
C LYS A 255 2.12 5.99 -12.75
N CYS A 256 0.80 5.99 -12.52
CA CYS A 256 -0.10 4.95 -13.00
C CYS A 256 -0.74 5.33 -14.34
N HIS A 257 -1.12 6.60 -14.51
CA HIS A 257 -1.85 7.15 -15.66
C HIS A 257 -0.95 8.07 -16.50
N PRO A 258 0.00 7.52 -17.28
CA PRO A 258 1.04 8.32 -17.94
C PRO A 258 0.51 9.29 -19.01
N ALA A 259 -0.70 9.05 -19.53
CA ALA A 259 -1.34 9.92 -20.53
C ALA A 259 -2.24 11.00 -19.89
N MET A 260 -2.30 11.10 -18.57
CA MET A 260 -3.04 12.15 -17.86
C MET A 260 -2.36 13.50 -18.07
N ARG A 261 -3.12 14.49 -18.57
CA ARG A 261 -2.64 15.86 -18.78
C ARG A 261 -2.46 16.56 -17.43
N ARG A 262 -1.49 17.48 -17.37
CA ARG A 262 -1.29 18.39 -16.24
C ARG A 262 -2.40 19.43 -16.18
#